data_AF-A0A6B3FTC3-F1
#
_entry.id   AF-A0A6B3FTC3-F1
#
_cell.length_a   1.000
_cell.length_b   1.000
_cell.length_c   1.000
_cell.angle_alpha   90.00
_cell.angle_beta   90.00
_cell.angle_gamma   90.00
#
_symmetry.space_group_name_H-M   'P 1'
#
loop_
_entity.id
_entity.type
_entity.pdbx_description
1 polymer ?
#
loop_
_entity_poly.entity_id
_entity_poly.type
_entity_poly.pdbx_seq_one_letter_code
_entity_poly.pdbx_strand_id
1 'polypeptide(L)'
;MIGGLLTGAVLLVVVAWLAACAEAGLARVSSFRAEGAVRAGRRGSAGLAQVAEDPTRYLNVALLVRVACEMAAAALVTYVCVERISATWQALLVAIAVMVLVSYVAVGVSPRTIGRQHPLNTATAAAYVLLPLARVMGPVPKLLILLGNALTPGKGFRQGPFASEAELRALVDLAEKEQLIEDEERRMVHSVFELGDTLVREVMVPRTDLVSIERYKTIRQALTLALRSGFSRIPVTGESEDDVVGVVYLKDLARKTHISRDAESELVSGAMRPAVFVPDTKNAGDLLREMQQQRNHVAVVIDEYGGTAGIVTIEDILEEIVGEITDEYDRELPPVEELGEGRCRVTARLDIGDLGQLYGLESFDDEDVETVGGLLAKALGRVPIAGAGAVVPLPDGRGLRLTAEDSAGRRNKVATVLVEPLDQHEAAEAVAAEEEREDTW
;
A
#
# COMPACT_ATOMS: atom_id res chain seq x y z
N MET A 1 -47.59 25.61 -33.94
CA MET A 1 -46.18 25.91 -33.62
C MET A 1 -45.78 25.37 -32.25
N ILE A 2 -46.44 25.81 -31.16
CA ILE A 2 -46.16 25.37 -29.78
C ILE A 2 -46.18 23.85 -29.57
N GLY A 3 -47.16 23.15 -30.16
CA GLY A 3 -47.23 21.67 -30.05
C GLY A 3 -46.00 20.97 -30.63
N GLY A 4 -45.42 21.51 -31.71
CA GLY A 4 -44.20 20.99 -32.31
C GLY A 4 -42.96 21.18 -31.43
N LEU A 5 -42.88 22.30 -30.71
CA LEU A 5 -41.77 22.59 -29.80
C LEU A 5 -41.80 21.67 -28.57
N LEU A 6 -42.99 21.39 -28.02
CA LEU A 6 -43.15 20.45 -26.90
C LEU A 6 -42.82 19.02 -27.33
N THR A 7 -43.26 18.57 -28.50
CA THR A 7 -42.84 17.26 -29.03
C THR A 7 -41.34 17.18 -29.25
N GLY A 8 -40.71 18.26 -29.71
CA GLY A 8 -39.25 18.35 -29.85
C GLY A 8 -38.53 18.25 -28.50
N ALA A 9 -39.01 18.97 -27.48
CA ALA A 9 -38.46 18.91 -26.13
C ALA A 9 -38.57 17.50 -25.52
N VAL A 10 -39.72 16.83 -25.67
CA VAL A 10 -39.91 15.45 -25.20
C VAL A 10 -38.95 14.49 -25.90
N LEU A 11 -38.79 14.61 -27.22
CA LEU A 11 -37.86 13.77 -27.98
C LEU A 11 -36.42 13.97 -27.51
N LEU A 12 -36.00 15.21 -27.26
CA LEU A 12 -34.67 15.51 -26.73
C LEU A 12 -34.47 14.92 -25.33
N VAL A 13 -35.48 14.97 -24.45
CA VAL A 13 -35.41 14.33 -23.12
C VAL A 13 -35.29 12.81 -23.25
N VAL A 14 -35.98 12.18 -24.20
CA VAL A 14 -35.84 10.73 -24.46
C VAL A 14 -34.44 10.38 -24.95
N VAL A 15 -33.85 11.20 -25.84
CA VAL A 15 -32.46 11.00 -26.28
C VAL A 15 -31.49 11.17 -25.11
N ALA A 16 -31.68 12.17 -24.25
CA ALA A 16 -30.88 12.34 -23.04
C ALA A 16 -31.04 11.17 -22.05
N TRP A 17 -32.25 10.63 -21.89
CA TRP A 17 -32.55 9.44 -21.09
C TRP A 17 -31.78 8.20 -21.63
N LEU A 18 -31.78 7.99 -22.95
CA LEU A 18 -31.03 6.90 -23.58
C LEU A 18 -29.52 7.05 -23.39
N ALA A 19 -28.99 8.27 -23.54
CA ALA A 19 -27.58 8.55 -23.31
C ALA A 19 -27.19 8.31 -21.84
N ALA A 20 -28.03 8.71 -20.89
CA ALA A 20 -27.82 8.44 -19.46
C ALA A 20 -27.88 6.94 -19.11
N CYS A 21 -28.76 6.16 -19.76
CA CYS A 21 -28.82 4.70 -19.63
C CYS A 21 -27.54 4.05 -20.15
N ALA A 22 -27.02 4.55 -21.28
CA ALA A 22 -25.76 4.12 -21.87
C ALA A 22 -24.57 4.39 -20.95
N GLU A 23 -24.47 5.61 -20.40
CA GLU A 23 -23.44 5.97 -19.41
C GLU A 23 -23.45 5.02 -18.22
N ALA A 24 -24.62 4.82 -17.61
CA ALA A 24 -24.75 3.97 -16.41
C ALA A 24 -24.47 2.48 -16.69
N GLY A 25 -24.81 1.99 -17.89
CA GLY A 25 -24.49 0.62 -18.31
C GLY A 25 -23.01 0.43 -18.61
N LEU A 26 -22.42 1.33 -19.40
CA LEU A 26 -21.01 1.28 -19.79
C LEU A 26 -20.06 1.42 -18.60
N ALA A 27 -20.41 2.24 -17.61
CA ALA A 27 -19.64 2.37 -16.38
C ALA A 27 -19.58 1.07 -15.54
N ARG A 28 -20.33 0.03 -15.88
CA ARG A 28 -20.38 -1.26 -15.15
C ARG A 28 -19.88 -2.44 -15.97
N VAL A 29 -19.66 -2.28 -17.28
CA VAL A 29 -19.21 -3.35 -18.16
C VAL A 29 -17.70 -3.25 -18.32
N SER A 30 -16.98 -4.24 -17.79
CA SER A 30 -15.55 -4.42 -18.03
C SER A 30 -15.29 -5.08 -19.39
N SER A 31 -14.07 -4.90 -19.91
CA SER A 31 -13.56 -5.59 -21.10
C SER A 31 -13.74 -7.11 -21.00
N PHE A 32 -13.47 -7.68 -19.83
CA PHE A 32 -13.65 -9.11 -19.56
C PHE A 32 -15.11 -9.59 -19.72
N ARG A 33 -16.09 -8.83 -19.20
CA ARG A 33 -17.51 -9.15 -19.36
C ARG A 33 -17.98 -9.01 -20.81
N ALA A 34 -17.43 -8.05 -21.54
CA ALA A 34 -17.71 -7.88 -22.95
C ALA A 34 -17.16 -9.06 -23.78
N GLU A 35 -15.93 -9.50 -23.50
CA GLU A 35 -15.36 -10.71 -24.10
C GLU A 35 -16.16 -11.97 -23.76
N GLY A 36 -16.57 -12.13 -22.50
CA GLY A 36 -17.44 -13.22 -22.08
C GLY A 36 -18.77 -13.25 -22.85
N ALA A 37 -19.36 -12.08 -23.12
CA ALA A 37 -20.56 -11.96 -23.94
C ALA A 37 -20.33 -12.33 -25.43
N VAL A 38 -19.13 -12.06 -25.96
CA VAL A 38 -18.73 -12.49 -27.32
C VAL A 38 -18.56 -14.00 -27.37
N ARG A 39 -17.85 -14.60 -26.40
CA ARG A 39 -17.67 -16.05 -26.31
C ARG A 39 -18.99 -16.80 -26.15
N ALA A 40 -19.95 -16.21 -25.42
CA ALA A 40 -21.31 -16.73 -25.27
C ALA A 40 -22.22 -16.51 -26.50
N GLY A 41 -21.72 -15.92 -27.59
CA GLY A 41 -22.47 -15.72 -28.83
C GLY A 41 -23.65 -14.76 -28.73
N ARG A 42 -23.64 -13.83 -27.75
CA ARG A 42 -24.76 -12.90 -27.56
C ARG A 42 -24.85 -11.90 -28.72
N ARG A 43 -26.06 -11.55 -29.15
CA ARG A 43 -26.29 -10.55 -30.21
C ARG A 43 -25.78 -9.18 -29.76
N GLY A 44 -25.03 -8.51 -30.63
CA GLY A 44 -24.44 -7.18 -30.35
C GLY A 44 -23.20 -7.18 -29.45
N SER A 45 -22.70 -8.36 -29.06
CA SER A 45 -21.49 -8.51 -28.24
C SER A 45 -20.22 -7.96 -28.90
N ALA A 46 -20.09 -8.04 -30.22
CA ALA A 46 -18.95 -7.47 -30.94
C ALA A 46 -18.87 -5.94 -30.82
N GLY A 47 -20.02 -5.26 -30.90
CA GLY A 47 -20.08 -3.80 -30.68
C GLY A 47 -19.81 -3.44 -29.23
N LEU A 48 -20.31 -4.23 -28.28
CA LEU A 48 -20.01 -4.05 -26.85
C LEU A 48 -18.51 -4.17 -26.57
N ALA A 49 -17.84 -5.18 -27.13
CA ALA A 49 -16.41 -5.37 -26.97
C ALA A 49 -15.61 -4.16 -27.49
N GLN A 50 -15.96 -3.66 -28.67
CA GLN A 50 -15.32 -2.47 -29.24
C GLN A 50 -15.51 -1.21 -28.39
N VAL A 51 -16.65 -1.07 -27.72
CA VAL A 51 -16.89 0.05 -26.79
C VAL A 51 -16.16 -0.15 -25.46
N ALA A 52 -16.05 -1.40 -24.99
CA ALA A 52 -15.35 -1.75 -23.76
C ALA A 52 -13.81 -1.66 -23.86
N GLU A 53 -13.24 -1.64 -25.08
CA GLU A 53 -11.81 -1.39 -25.32
C GLU A 53 -11.39 0.06 -25.02
N ASP A 54 -12.27 1.04 -25.25
CA ASP A 54 -12.03 2.47 -24.99
C ASP A 54 -13.30 3.12 -24.42
N PRO A 55 -13.73 2.74 -23.20
CA PRO A 55 -15.01 3.18 -22.63
C PRO A 55 -15.04 4.70 -22.45
N THR A 56 -13.90 5.30 -22.10
CA THR A 56 -13.74 6.73 -21.87
C THR A 56 -14.14 7.56 -23.09
N ARG A 57 -13.74 7.16 -24.29
CA ARG A 57 -14.14 7.86 -25.52
C ARG A 57 -15.65 7.87 -25.72
N TYR A 58 -16.32 6.75 -25.52
CA TYR A 58 -17.76 6.62 -25.77
C TYR A 58 -18.60 7.22 -24.64
N LEU A 59 -18.13 7.14 -23.40
CA LEU A 59 -18.72 7.83 -22.24
C LEU A 59 -18.71 9.36 -22.44
N ASN A 60 -17.59 9.91 -22.91
CA ASN A 60 -17.51 11.36 -23.19
C ASN A 60 -18.47 11.79 -24.33
N VAL A 61 -18.69 10.95 -25.34
CA VAL A 61 -19.67 11.22 -26.40
C VAL A 61 -21.10 11.15 -25.85
N ALA A 62 -21.43 10.13 -25.06
CA ALA A 62 -22.74 10.01 -24.42
C ALA A 62 -23.04 11.21 -23.52
N LEU A 63 -22.05 11.62 -22.70
CA LEU A 63 -22.14 12.80 -21.84
C LEU A 63 -22.41 14.08 -22.63
N LEU A 64 -21.67 14.30 -23.72
CA LEU A 64 -21.85 15.47 -24.57
C LEU A 64 -23.25 15.51 -25.19
N VAL A 65 -23.74 14.38 -25.69
CA VAL A 65 -25.09 14.25 -26.27
C VAL A 65 -26.16 14.51 -25.21
N ARG A 66 -26.00 13.92 -24.02
CA ARG A 66 -26.91 14.11 -22.89
C ARG A 66 -27.03 15.58 -22.52
N VAL A 67 -25.90 16.25 -22.27
CA VAL A 67 -25.88 17.67 -21.89
C VAL A 67 -26.46 18.55 -23.00
N ALA A 68 -26.11 18.30 -24.27
CA ALA A 68 -26.65 19.06 -25.40
C ALA A 68 -28.18 18.93 -25.51
N CYS A 69 -28.71 17.71 -25.37
CA CYS A 69 -30.15 17.46 -25.42
C CYS A 69 -30.89 18.06 -24.22
N GLU A 70 -30.33 17.97 -23.01
CA GLU A 70 -30.89 18.61 -21.80
C GLU A 70 -30.98 20.13 -21.97
N MET A 71 -29.91 20.78 -22.44
CA MET A 71 -29.87 22.23 -22.63
C MET A 71 -30.84 22.68 -23.73
N ALA A 72 -30.91 21.94 -24.85
CA ALA A 72 -31.85 22.23 -25.92
C ALA A 72 -33.31 22.04 -25.48
N ALA A 73 -33.62 20.97 -24.73
CA ALA A 73 -34.95 20.75 -24.18
C ALA A 73 -35.35 21.87 -23.19
N ALA A 74 -34.43 22.27 -22.32
CA ALA A 74 -34.65 23.38 -21.38
C ALA A 74 -34.94 24.69 -22.11
N ALA A 75 -34.19 24.99 -23.17
CA ALA A 75 -34.42 26.19 -23.99
C ALA A 75 -35.81 26.17 -24.66
N LEU A 76 -36.23 25.03 -25.23
CA LEU A 76 -37.56 24.89 -25.85
C LEU A 76 -38.70 25.02 -24.83
N VAL A 77 -38.58 24.38 -23.66
CA VAL A 77 -39.60 24.48 -22.61
C VAL A 77 -39.69 25.92 -22.08
N THR A 78 -38.54 26.57 -21.87
CA THR A 78 -38.49 27.97 -21.45
C THR A 78 -39.16 28.89 -22.46
N TYR A 79 -38.88 28.71 -23.76
CA TYR A 79 -39.52 29.47 -24.83
C TYR A 79 -41.06 29.30 -24.81
N VAL A 80 -41.53 28.06 -24.69
CA VAL A 80 -42.98 27.76 -24.62
C VAL A 80 -43.63 28.41 -23.39
N CYS A 81 -42.97 28.40 -22.24
CA CYS A 81 -43.48 29.03 -21.03
C CYS A 81 -43.58 30.55 -21.18
N VAL A 82 -42.59 31.20 -21.80
CA VAL A 82 -42.58 32.65 -22.02
C VAL A 82 -43.66 33.09 -23.02
N GLU A 83 -43.98 32.28 -24.04
CA GLU A 83 -45.11 32.59 -24.94
C GLU A 83 -46.49 32.43 -24.28
N ARG A 84 -46.60 31.61 -23.23
CA ARG A 84 -47.89 31.26 -22.59
C ARG A 84 -48.21 32.07 -21.35
N ILE A 85 -47.21 32.56 -20.64
CA ILE A 85 -47.35 33.24 -19.35
C ILE A 85 -46.93 34.70 -19.52
N SER A 86 -47.84 35.62 -19.23
CA SER A 86 -47.63 37.06 -19.45
C SER A 86 -46.54 37.66 -18.56
N ALA A 87 -46.35 37.14 -17.36
CA ALA A 87 -45.29 37.56 -16.45
C ALA A 87 -44.03 36.72 -16.66
N THR A 88 -42.99 37.31 -17.23
CA THR A 88 -41.73 36.62 -17.57
C THR A 88 -41.10 35.89 -16.39
N TRP A 89 -41.13 36.48 -15.19
CA TRP A 89 -40.56 35.86 -14.00
C TRP A 89 -41.32 34.59 -13.58
N GLN A 90 -42.65 34.56 -13.75
CA GLN A 90 -43.48 33.38 -13.50
C GLN A 90 -43.21 32.30 -14.55
N ALA A 91 -43.07 32.71 -15.82
CA ALA A 91 -42.73 31.82 -16.92
C ALA A 91 -41.40 31.09 -16.69
N LEU A 92 -40.36 31.84 -16.27
CA LEU A 92 -39.04 31.29 -15.97
C LEU A 92 -39.09 30.35 -14.75
N LEU A 93 -39.79 30.73 -13.68
CA LEU A 93 -39.90 29.90 -12.48
C LEU A 93 -40.56 28.55 -12.81
N VAL A 94 -41.67 28.57 -13.56
CA VAL A 94 -42.37 27.36 -14.00
C VAL A 94 -41.48 26.51 -14.91
N ALA A 95 -40.80 27.10 -15.89
CA ALA A 95 -39.91 26.38 -16.79
C ALA A 95 -38.76 25.69 -16.04
N ILE A 96 -38.12 26.40 -15.11
CA ILE A 96 -37.05 25.86 -14.27
C ILE A 96 -37.59 24.72 -13.40
N ALA A 97 -38.71 24.91 -12.71
CA ALA A 97 -39.29 23.88 -11.84
C ALA A 97 -39.63 22.60 -12.62
N VAL A 98 -40.25 22.74 -13.80
CA VAL A 98 -40.58 21.61 -14.68
C VAL A 98 -39.32 20.92 -15.18
N MET A 99 -38.34 21.67 -15.68
CA MET A 99 -37.11 21.08 -16.21
C MET A 99 -36.27 20.42 -15.11
N VAL A 100 -36.22 20.97 -13.90
CA VAL A 100 -35.53 20.34 -12.77
C VAL A 100 -36.18 19.00 -12.43
N LEU A 101 -37.52 18.96 -12.34
CA LEU A 101 -38.25 17.73 -12.04
C LEU A 101 -38.04 16.67 -13.14
N VAL A 102 -38.20 17.08 -14.41
CA VAL A 102 -38.03 16.19 -15.56
C VAL A 102 -36.58 15.70 -15.65
N SER A 103 -35.58 16.58 -15.55
CA SER A 103 -34.18 16.17 -15.61
C SER A 103 -33.79 15.28 -14.43
N TYR A 104 -34.29 15.53 -13.22
CA TYR A 104 -34.03 14.67 -12.07
C TYR A 104 -34.60 13.27 -12.25
N VAL A 105 -35.89 13.16 -12.63
CA VAL A 105 -36.56 11.86 -12.76
C VAL A 105 -36.14 11.14 -14.04
N ALA A 106 -36.28 11.80 -15.18
CA ALA A 106 -36.06 11.21 -16.50
C ALA A 106 -34.57 11.10 -16.83
N VAL A 107 -33.71 12.03 -16.44
CA VAL A 107 -32.29 11.94 -16.84
C VAL A 107 -31.37 11.50 -15.67
N GLY A 108 -31.75 11.82 -14.44
CA GLY A 108 -30.95 11.55 -13.24
C GLY A 108 -31.17 10.17 -12.62
N VAL A 109 -32.41 9.85 -12.22
CA VAL A 109 -32.72 8.68 -11.38
C VAL A 109 -33.13 7.47 -12.21
N SER A 110 -34.07 7.63 -13.15
CA SER A 110 -34.58 6.51 -13.96
C SER A 110 -33.49 5.80 -14.77
N PRO A 111 -32.64 6.51 -15.54
CA PRO A 111 -31.63 5.87 -16.38
C PRO A 111 -30.54 5.19 -15.57
N ARG A 112 -30.14 5.79 -14.45
CA ARG A 112 -29.13 5.21 -13.55
C ARG A 112 -29.64 3.93 -12.89
N THR A 113 -30.93 3.85 -12.59
CA THR A 113 -31.53 2.65 -12.03
C THR A 113 -31.57 1.53 -13.07
N ILE A 114 -32.05 1.81 -14.28
CA ILE A 114 -32.19 0.83 -15.36
C ILE A 114 -30.82 0.38 -15.89
N GLY A 115 -29.91 1.33 -16.13
CA GLY A 115 -28.55 1.04 -16.58
C GLY A 115 -27.75 0.20 -15.59
N ARG A 116 -27.99 0.36 -14.28
CA ARG A 116 -27.35 -0.45 -13.23
C ARG A 116 -27.97 -1.83 -13.07
N GLN A 117 -29.29 -1.97 -13.27
CA GLN A 117 -29.98 -3.25 -13.15
C GLN A 117 -29.75 -4.16 -14.37
N HIS A 118 -29.56 -3.59 -15.56
CA HIS A 118 -29.39 -4.35 -16.80
C HIS A 118 -28.18 -3.90 -17.65
N PRO A 119 -26.95 -3.90 -17.09
CA PRO A 119 -25.79 -3.25 -17.70
C PRO A 119 -25.41 -3.84 -19.06
N LEU A 120 -25.51 -5.17 -19.23
CA LEU A 120 -25.17 -5.82 -20.50
C LEU A 120 -26.15 -5.45 -21.63
N ASN A 121 -27.45 -5.35 -21.34
CA ASN A 121 -28.46 -5.03 -22.34
C ASN A 121 -28.43 -3.54 -22.70
N THR A 122 -28.23 -2.66 -21.72
CA THR A 122 -28.14 -1.22 -21.98
C THR A 122 -26.84 -0.86 -22.68
N ALA A 123 -25.72 -1.47 -22.30
CA ALA A 123 -24.43 -1.24 -22.95
C ALA A 123 -24.38 -1.80 -24.38
N THR A 124 -24.97 -2.97 -24.64
CA THR A 124 -25.07 -3.52 -26.02
C THR A 124 -25.95 -2.64 -26.91
N ALA A 125 -27.11 -2.20 -26.41
CA ALA A 125 -27.98 -1.27 -27.13
C ALA A 125 -27.27 0.07 -27.40
N ALA A 126 -26.55 0.57 -26.40
CA ALA A 126 -25.75 1.79 -26.52
C ALA A 126 -24.65 1.67 -27.56
N ALA A 127 -23.97 0.52 -27.66
CA ALA A 127 -22.91 0.30 -28.62
C ALA A 127 -23.38 0.51 -30.08
N TYR A 128 -24.59 0.08 -30.42
CA TYR A 128 -25.15 0.30 -31.77
C TYR A 128 -25.31 1.79 -32.12
N VAL A 129 -25.54 2.65 -31.13
CA VAL A 129 -25.77 4.09 -31.32
C VAL A 129 -24.47 4.88 -31.18
N LEU A 130 -23.66 4.56 -30.17
CA LEU A 130 -22.45 5.30 -29.83
C LEU A 130 -21.30 5.05 -30.81
N LEU A 131 -21.19 3.86 -31.41
CA LEU A 131 -20.14 3.56 -32.40
C LEU A 131 -20.18 4.49 -33.63
N PRO A 132 -21.31 4.62 -34.37
CA PRO A 132 -21.37 5.55 -35.49
C PRO A 132 -21.28 7.00 -35.02
N LEU A 133 -21.88 7.33 -33.87
CA LEU A 133 -21.88 8.69 -33.35
C LEU A 133 -20.50 9.18 -32.92
N ALA A 134 -19.69 8.33 -32.29
CA ALA A 134 -18.31 8.63 -31.92
C ALA A 134 -17.35 8.73 -33.11
N ARG A 135 -17.74 8.20 -34.28
CA ARG A 135 -17.01 8.40 -35.54
C ARG A 135 -17.25 9.81 -36.09
N VAL A 136 -18.48 10.29 -36.02
CA VAL A 136 -18.88 11.63 -36.48
C VAL A 136 -18.42 12.70 -35.49
N MET A 137 -18.66 12.49 -34.19
CA MET A 137 -18.37 13.45 -33.13
C MET A 137 -16.95 13.33 -32.58
N GLY A 138 -16.14 12.37 -33.02
CA GLY A 138 -14.80 12.08 -32.49
C GLY A 138 -13.85 13.28 -32.24
N PRO A 139 -13.81 14.35 -33.07
CA PRO A 139 -12.94 15.50 -32.78
C PRO A 139 -13.50 16.43 -31.69
N VAL A 140 -14.82 16.43 -31.44
CA VAL A 140 -15.47 17.41 -30.56
C VAL A 140 -15.15 17.17 -29.08
N PRO A 141 -15.28 15.97 -28.50
CA PRO A 141 -14.88 15.71 -27.11
C PRO A 141 -13.40 16.01 -26.87
N LYS A 142 -12.52 15.71 -27.84
CA LYS A 142 -11.08 15.98 -27.72
C LYS A 142 -10.78 17.48 -27.62
N LEU A 143 -11.46 18.29 -28.43
CA LEU A 143 -11.36 19.75 -28.39
C LEU A 143 -11.87 20.31 -27.04
N LEU A 144 -12.98 19.78 -26.54
CA LEU A 144 -13.55 20.20 -25.25
C LEU A 144 -12.68 19.79 -24.06
N ILE A 145 -12.06 18.61 -24.10
CA ILE A 145 -11.08 18.17 -23.09
C ILE A 145 -9.84 19.07 -23.10
N LEU A 146 -9.36 19.47 -24.29
CA LEU A 146 -8.26 20.43 -24.42
C LEU A 146 -8.60 21.78 -23.76
N LEU A 147 -9.81 22.29 -23.98
CA LEU A 147 -10.29 23.52 -23.35
C LEU A 147 -10.46 23.37 -21.83
N GLY A 148 -10.99 22.25 -21.36
CA GLY A 148 -11.14 21.97 -19.92
C GLY A 148 -9.80 21.87 -19.19
N ASN A 149 -8.80 21.24 -19.83
CA ASN A 149 -7.44 21.15 -19.32
C ASN A 149 -6.70 22.50 -19.32
N ALA A 150 -7.09 23.44 -20.19
CA ALA A 150 -6.55 24.81 -20.20
C ALA A 150 -7.14 25.68 -19.06
N LEU A 151 -8.37 25.39 -18.62
CA LEU A 151 -9.04 26.12 -17.54
C LEU A 151 -8.71 25.59 -16.14
N THR A 152 -8.19 24.37 -16.02
CA THR A 152 -7.92 23.70 -14.74
C THR A 152 -6.41 23.64 -14.47
N PRO A 153 -5.86 24.28 -13.42
CA PRO A 153 -4.44 24.20 -13.12
C PRO A 153 -4.07 22.82 -12.54
N GLY A 154 -3.16 22.09 -13.21
CA GLY A 154 -2.67 20.79 -12.77
C GLY A 154 -2.15 19.90 -13.92
N LYS A 155 -1.65 18.69 -13.60
CA LYS A 155 -1.33 17.64 -14.60
C LYS A 155 -2.66 17.11 -15.16
N GLY A 156 -3.18 17.75 -16.21
CA GLY A 156 -4.48 17.39 -16.81
C GLY A 156 -4.57 15.94 -17.28
N PHE A 157 -5.78 15.36 -17.26
CA PHE A 157 -6.04 14.00 -17.70
C PHE A 157 -5.93 13.90 -19.23
N ARG A 158 -4.95 13.15 -19.75
CA ARG A 158 -4.74 12.97 -21.21
C ARG A 158 -5.89 12.24 -21.90
N GLN A 159 -6.77 11.56 -21.14
CA GLN A 159 -7.91 10.80 -21.65
C GLN A 159 -9.27 11.27 -21.09
N GLY A 160 -9.32 12.31 -20.26
CA GLY A 160 -10.55 12.75 -19.58
C GLY A 160 -10.66 12.24 -18.13
N PRO A 161 -11.70 12.64 -17.38
CA PRO A 161 -11.77 12.51 -15.91
C PRO A 161 -11.92 11.08 -15.37
N PHE A 162 -11.96 10.07 -16.25
CA PHE A 162 -12.23 8.68 -15.86
C PHE A 162 -10.95 7.84 -15.69
N ALA A 163 -9.89 8.09 -16.47
CA ALA A 163 -8.66 7.28 -16.45
C ALA A 163 -7.70 7.67 -15.29
N SER A 164 -8.19 7.64 -14.05
CA SER A 164 -7.38 7.88 -12.84
C SER A 164 -6.96 6.55 -12.20
N GLU A 165 -5.83 6.58 -11.49
CA GLU A 165 -5.34 5.45 -10.68
C GLU A 165 -6.41 4.90 -9.70
N ALA A 166 -7.34 5.76 -9.27
CA ALA A 166 -8.48 5.38 -8.46
C ALA A 166 -9.47 4.42 -9.19
N GLU A 167 -9.60 4.53 -10.51
CA GLU A 167 -10.42 3.58 -11.29
C GLU A 167 -9.75 2.21 -11.38
N LEU A 168 -8.42 2.17 -11.53
CA LEU A 168 -7.66 0.93 -11.55
C LEU A 168 -7.73 0.21 -10.19
N ARG A 169 -7.60 0.96 -9.08
CA ARG A 169 -7.86 0.43 -7.72
C ARG A 169 -9.27 -0.13 -7.59
N ALA A 170 -10.29 0.59 -8.05
CA ALA A 170 -11.69 0.13 -8.00
C ALA A 170 -11.95 -1.15 -8.82
N LEU A 171 -11.19 -1.38 -9.90
CA LEU A 171 -11.25 -2.62 -10.67
C LEU A 171 -10.65 -3.80 -9.90
N VAL A 172 -9.54 -3.59 -9.18
CA VAL A 172 -8.92 -4.61 -8.33
C VAL A 172 -9.85 -4.97 -7.17
N ASP A 173 -10.46 -3.99 -6.52
CA ASP A 173 -11.45 -4.22 -5.45
C ASP A 173 -12.70 -4.95 -5.96
N LEU A 174 -13.08 -4.75 -7.22
CA LEU A 174 -14.18 -5.51 -7.84
C LEU A 174 -13.77 -6.96 -8.13
N ALA A 175 -12.51 -7.21 -8.51
CA ALA A 175 -11.99 -8.54 -8.77
C ALA A 175 -11.96 -9.40 -7.49
N GLU A 176 -11.57 -8.83 -6.35
CA GLU A 176 -11.64 -9.49 -5.03
C GLU A 176 -13.09 -9.85 -4.68
N LYS A 177 -14.03 -8.90 -4.83
CA LYS A 177 -15.47 -9.15 -4.57
C LYS A 177 -16.07 -10.24 -5.44
N GLU A 178 -15.53 -10.44 -6.63
CA GLU A 178 -15.92 -11.50 -7.56
C GLU A 178 -15.11 -12.79 -7.35
N GLN A 179 -14.26 -12.86 -6.32
CA GLN A 179 -13.38 -13.99 -5.98
C GLN A 179 -12.47 -14.41 -7.13
N LEU A 180 -12.04 -13.43 -7.94
CA LEU A 180 -11.11 -13.64 -9.06
C LEU A 180 -9.64 -13.55 -8.62
N ILE A 181 -9.39 -12.90 -7.49
CA ILE A 181 -8.08 -12.73 -6.85
C ILE A 181 -8.23 -12.96 -5.35
N GLU A 182 -7.17 -13.41 -4.71
CA GLU A 182 -7.10 -13.59 -3.26
C GLU A 182 -6.79 -12.27 -2.53
N ASP A 183 -7.11 -12.19 -1.24
CA ASP A 183 -6.91 -10.98 -0.43
C ASP A 183 -5.43 -10.56 -0.35
N GLU A 184 -4.51 -11.53 -0.41
CA GLU A 184 -3.07 -11.27 -0.46
C GLU A 184 -2.62 -10.65 -1.79
N GLU A 185 -3.12 -11.17 -2.91
CA GLU A 185 -2.85 -10.60 -4.24
C GLU A 185 -3.38 -9.17 -4.35
N ARG A 186 -4.57 -8.90 -3.78
CA ARG A 186 -5.12 -7.54 -3.69
C ARG A 186 -4.18 -6.61 -2.91
N ARG A 187 -3.70 -7.06 -1.73
CA ARG A 187 -2.79 -6.26 -0.89
C ARG A 187 -1.51 -5.92 -1.65
N MET A 188 -0.87 -6.90 -2.28
CA MET A 188 0.33 -6.68 -3.09
C MET A 188 0.10 -5.63 -4.19
N VAL A 189 -1.03 -5.71 -4.91
CA VAL A 189 -1.36 -4.75 -5.96
C VAL A 189 -1.55 -3.33 -5.43
N HIS A 190 -2.20 -3.17 -4.26
CA HIS A 190 -2.31 -1.86 -3.60
C HIS A 190 -0.94 -1.32 -3.18
N SER A 191 -0.09 -2.15 -2.57
CA SER A 191 1.27 -1.77 -2.18
C SER A 191 2.13 -1.34 -3.38
N VAL A 192 1.96 -1.95 -4.56
CA VAL A 192 2.65 -1.51 -5.78
C VAL A 192 2.26 -0.09 -6.18
N PHE A 193 1.00 0.31 -5.99
CA PHE A 193 0.58 1.70 -6.25
C PHE A 193 1.17 2.66 -5.21
N GLU A 194 1.17 2.28 -3.93
CA GLU A 194 1.70 3.10 -2.84
C GLU A 194 3.21 3.31 -2.94
N LEU A 195 3.95 2.30 -3.40
CA LEU A 195 5.40 2.40 -3.58
C LEU A 195 5.83 3.54 -4.52
N GLY A 196 4.96 3.90 -5.47
CA GLY A 196 5.15 5.03 -6.37
C GLY A 196 5.13 6.40 -5.69
N ASP A 197 4.64 6.47 -4.45
CA ASP A 197 4.60 7.67 -3.62
C ASP A 197 5.47 7.54 -2.35
N THR A 198 5.81 6.32 -1.90
CA THR A 198 6.68 6.06 -0.74
C THR A 198 8.09 6.64 -0.92
N LEU A 199 8.59 7.32 0.10
CA LEU A 199 9.92 7.92 0.09
C LEU A 199 10.98 6.94 0.61
N VAL A 200 12.21 7.05 0.12
CA VAL A 200 13.32 6.18 0.56
C VAL A 200 13.54 6.26 2.07
N ARG A 201 13.34 7.42 2.69
CA ARG A 201 13.44 7.56 4.16
C ARG A 201 12.44 6.73 4.96
N GLU A 202 11.32 6.33 4.36
CA GLU A 202 10.26 5.56 5.02
C GLU A 202 10.58 4.06 5.03
N VAL A 203 11.43 3.62 4.10
CA VAL A 203 11.80 2.20 3.91
C VAL A 203 13.25 1.89 4.28
N MET A 204 14.06 2.92 4.58
CA MET A 204 15.46 2.74 4.93
C MET A 204 15.63 2.19 6.36
N VAL A 205 16.73 1.47 6.58
CA VAL A 205 17.25 1.21 7.92
C VAL A 205 17.90 2.50 8.44
N PRO A 206 17.38 3.12 9.52
CA PRO A 206 17.90 4.36 10.06
C PRO A 206 19.34 4.22 10.55
N ARG A 207 20.09 5.33 10.55
CA ARG A 207 21.48 5.38 11.03
C ARG A 207 21.69 4.72 12.40
N THR A 208 20.77 4.95 13.34
CA THR A 208 20.85 4.43 14.72
C THR A 208 20.85 2.91 14.80
N ASP A 209 20.32 2.26 13.77
CA ASP A 209 20.10 0.82 13.72
C ASP A 209 21.12 0.13 12.80
N LEU A 210 22.07 0.89 12.23
CA LEU A 210 23.08 0.37 11.32
C LEU A 210 24.16 -0.42 12.08
N VAL A 211 24.28 -1.70 11.74
CA VAL A 211 25.47 -2.49 12.05
C VAL A 211 26.55 -2.15 11.01
N SER A 212 27.57 -1.40 11.43
CA SER A 212 28.67 -0.92 10.57
C SER A 212 30.03 -1.43 11.04
N ILE A 213 31.05 -1.25 10.19
CA ILE A 213 32.44 -1.56 10.55
C ILE A 213 33.43 -0.49 10.06
N GLU A 214 34.37 -0.12 10.92
CA GLU A 214 35.39 0.88 10.58
C GLU A 214 36.36 0.35 9.51
N ARG A 215 36.76 1.22 8.58
CA ARG A 215 37.62 0.88 7.43
C ARG A 215 38.98 0.26 7.78
N TYR A 216 39.49 0.53 8.98
CA TYR A 216 40.78 0.07 9.48
C TYR A 216 40.71 -1.24 10.29
N LYS A 217 39.53 -1.85 10.42
CA LYS A 217 39.38 -3.19 10.98
C LYS A 217 39.86 -4.25 9.99
N THR A 218 40.11 -5.45 10.50
CA THR A 218 40.54 -6.58 9.66
C THR A 218 39.37 -7.30 9.02
N ILE A 219 39.63 -8.00 7.92
CA ILE A 219 38.63 -8.85 7.25
C ILE A 219 38.08 -9.92 8.21
N ARG A 220 38.90 -10.46 9.12
CA ARG A 220 38.45 -11.41 10.15
C ARG A 220 37.35 -10.82 11.04
N GLN A 221 37.52 -9.56 11.47
CA GLN A 221 36.54 -8.86 12.29
C GLN A 221 35.24 -8.62 11.51
N ALA A 222 35.35 -8.21 10.25
CA ALA A 222 34.21 -8.01 9.36
C ALA A 222 33.42 -9.32 9.12
N LEU A 223 34.13 -10.42 8.88
CA LEU A 223 33.52 -11.73 8.69
C LEU A 223 32.81 -12.20 9.97
N THR A 224 33.44 -12.00 11.13
CA THR A 224 32.83 -12.33 12.42
C THR A 224 31.57 -11.51 12.66
N LEU A 225 31.60 -10.21 12.36
CA LEU A 225 30.45 -9.33 12.48
C LEU A 225 29.30 -9.82 11.58
N ALA A 226 29.57 -10.08 10.30
CA ALA A 226 28.57 -10.57 9.35
C ALA A 226 27.94 -11.92 9.75
N LEU A 227 28.75 -12.85 10.25
CA LEU A 227 28.25 -14.15 10.69
C LEU A 227 27.42 -14.06 11.98
N ARG A 228 27.75 -13.14 12.89
CA ARG A 228 27.00 -12.94 14.15
C ARG A 228 25.73 -12.10 13.97
N SER A 229 25.75 -11.12 13.08
CA SER A 229 24.60 -10.26 12.81
C SER A 229 23.63 -10.85 11.80
N GLY A 230 24.08 -11.81 10.98
CA GLY A 230 23.28 -12.37 9.88
C GLY A 230 23.26 -11.50 8.61
N PHE A 231 23.92 -10.33 8.62
CA PHE A 231 23.90 -9.40 7.49
C PHE A 231 24.88 -9.79 6.39
N SER A 232 24.37 -9.83 5.15
CA SER A 232 25.17 -10.15 3.97
C SER A 232 25.97 -8.96 3.40
N ARG A 233 25.58 -7.74 3.77
CA ARG A 233 26.16 -6.48 3.32
C ARG A 233 26.31 -5.58 4.54
N ILE A 234 27.52 -5.08 4.78
CA ILE A 234 27.83 -4.25 5.95
C ILE A 234 28.47 -2.95 5.46
N PRO A 235 27.92 -1.77 5.84
CA PRO A 235 28.55 -0.49 5.55
C PRO A 235 29.88 -0.34 6.26
N VAL A 236 30.82 0.29 5.55
CA VAL A 236 32.14 0.61 6.05
C VAL A 236 32.22 2.09 6.37
N THR A 237 32.53 2.42 7.62
CA THR A 237 32.64 3.80 8.11
C THR A 237 34.08 4.31 8.03
N GLY A 238 34.20 5.62 7.78
CA GLY A 238 35.45 6.36 7.67
C GLY A 238 35.92 6.91 9.00
N GLU A 239 35.92 8.25 9.13
CA GLU A 239 36.33 8.95 10.35
C GLU A 239 35.20 9.09 11.38
N SER A 240 33.95 9.09 10.91
CA SER A 240 32.73 9.18 11.71
C SER A 240 31.76 8.06 11.31
N GLU A 241 30.83 7.73 12.20
CA GLU A 241 29.69 6.86 11.89
C GLU A 241 28.82 7.42 10.77
N ASP A 242 28.83 8.75 10.59
CA ASP A 242 28.11 9.46 9.52
C ASP A 242 28.77 9.35 8.14
N ASP A 243 30.02 8.90 8.09
CA ASP A 243 30.84 8.84 6.87
C ASP A 243 30.94 7.41 6.36
N VAL A 244 29.93 6.97 5.60
CA VAL A 244 29.95 5.65 4.95
C VAL A 244 30.76 5.73 3.66
N VAL A 245 31.96 5.16 3.67
CA VAL A 245 32.91 5.19 2.54
C VAL A 245 32.75 4.02 1.57
N GLY A 246 32.04 2.96 1.97
CA GLY A 246 31.87 1.76 1.16
C GLY A 246 30.98 0.70 1.80
N VAL A 247 30.88 -0.45 1.15
CA VAL A 247 30.14 -1.61 1.65
C VAL A 247 30.97 -2.88 1.43
N VAL A 248 31.09 -3.72 2.44
CA VAL A 248 31.64 -5.07 2.32
C VAL A 248 30.55 -6.11 2.19
N TYR A 249 30.83 -7.14 1.39
CA TYR A 249 29.90 -8.22 1.10
C TYR A 249 30.43 -9.50 1.74
N LEU A 250 29.60 -10.18 2.53
CA LEU A 250 29.94 -11.43 3.21
C LEU A 250 30.55 -12.44 2.23
N LYS A 251 29.93 -12.62 1.05
CA LYS A 251 30.41 -13.53 0.00
C LYS A 251 31.83 -13.19 -0.49
N ASP A 252 32.19 -11.91 -0.53
CA ASP A 252 33.49 -11.45 -1.03
C ASP A 252 34.56 -11.68 0.05
N LEU A 253 34.24 -11.37 1.31
CA LEU A 253 35.11 -11.65 2.46
C LEU A 253 35.36 -13.15 2.62
N ALA A 254 34.32 -13.97 2.55
CA ALA A 254 34.41 -15.42 2.64
C ALA A 254 35.24 -16.01 1.49
N ARG A 255 35.05 -15.53 0.25
CA ARG A 255 35.87 -15.95 -0.90
C ARG A 255 37.34 -15.59 -0.69
N LYS A 256 37.64 -14.37 -0.23
CA LYS A 256 39.01 -13.89 -0.08
C LYS A 256 39.78 -14.69 0.98
N THR A 257 39.16 -14.91 2.13
CA THR A 257 39.71 -15.70 3.25
C THR A 257 39.83 -17.19 2.94
N HIS A 258 38.92 -17.73 2.11
CA HIS A 258 39.02 -19.12 1.65
C HIS A 258 40.21 -19.35 0.71
N ILE A 259 40.55 -18.38 -0.15
CA ILE A 259 41.70 -18.49 -1.08
C ILE A 259 43.03 -18.32 -0.33
N SER A 260 43.11 -17.38 0.61
CA SER A 260 44.31 -17.13 1.41
C SER A 260 43.93 -16.82 2.85
N ARG A 261 44.42 -17.62 3.80
CA ARG A 261 44.23 -17.37 5.23
C ARG A 261 44.92 -16.07 5.68
N ASP A 262 45.99 -15.66 5.02
CA ASP A 262 46.68 -14.40 5.33
C ASP A 262 45.78 -13.19 5.07
N ALA A 263 44.81 -13.32 4.14
CA ALA A 263 43.84 -12.27 3.84
C ALA A 263 42.95 -11.91 5.04
N GLU A 264 42.83 -12.78 6.05
CA GLU A 264 42.11 -12.45 7.28
C GLU A 264 42.71 -11.26 8.03
N SER A 265 44.02 -11.04 7.87
CA SER A 265 44.75 -9.92 8.49
C SER A 265 44.71 -8.63 7.66
N GLU A 266 44.25 -8.69 6.41
CA GLU A 266 44.09 -7.51 5.57
C GLU A 266 43.00 -6.58 6.10
N LEU A 267 43.11 -5.30 5.76
CA LEU A 267 42.16 -4.27 6.16
C LEU A 267 40.88 -4.34 5.32
N VAL A 268 39.75 -4.03 5.96
CA VAL A 268 38.42 -3.91 5.34
C VAL A 268 38.43 -2.94 4.17
N SER A 269 39.19 -1.84 4.26
CA SER A 269 39.35 -0.86 3.19
C SER A 269 39.83 -1.46 1.85
N GLY A 270 40.56 -2.59 1.89
CA GLY A 270 41.04 -3.30 0.70
C GLY A 270 40.07 -4.35 0.14
N ALA A 271 38.92 -4.57 0.80
CA ALA A 271 37.90 -5.51 0.37
C ALA A 271 36.52 -4.86 0.14
N MET A 272 36.35 -3.60 0.52
CA MET A 272 35.10 -2.87 0.33
C MET A 272 34.86 -2.49 -1.14
N ARG A 273 33.58 -2.38 -1.50
CA ARG A 273 33.12 -1.79 -2.76
C ARG A 273 32.67 -0.34 -2.50
N PRO A 274 32.77 0.56 -3.49
CA PRO A 274 32.26 1.92 -3.35
C PRO A 274 30.75 1.91 -3.08
N ALA A 275 30.30 2.78 -2.18
CA ALA A 275 28.89 2.98 -1.88
C ALA A 275 28.20 3.79 -2.99
N VAL A 276 26.94 3.47 -3.25
CA VAL A 276 26.05 4.28 -4.10
C VAL A 276 25.19 5.12 -3.17
N PHE A 277 25.11 6.43 -3.43
CA PHE A 277 24.40 7.38 -2.57
C PHE A 277 23.12 7.85 -3.24
N VAL A 278 22.05 7.96 -2.44
CA VAL A 278 20.74 8.42 -2.89
C VAL A 278 20.14 9.37 -1.85
N PRO A 279 19.42 10.42 -2.27
CA PRO A 279 18.76 11.31 -1.32
C PRO A 279 17.57 10.62 -0.65
N ASP A 280 17.34 10.94 0.62
CA ASP A 280 16.23 10.44 1.44
C ASP A 280 14.83 10.75 0.85
N THR A 281 14.73 11.87 0.14
CA THR A 281 13.53 12.37 -0.58
C THR A 281 13.24 11.68 -1.92
N LYS A 282 14.08 10.73 -2.35
CA LYS A 282 13.82 9.97 -3.59
C LYS A 282 12.64 9.03 -3.40
N ASN A 283 11.89 8.76 -4.47
CA ASN A 283 10.84 7.74 -4.44
C ASN A 283 11.43 6.32 -4.45
N ALA A 284 10.88 5.45 -3.60
CA ALA A 284 11.32 4.05 -3.46
C ALA A 284 11.13 3.23 -4.74
N GLY A 285 10.03 3.42 -5.47
CA GLY A 285 9.78 2.77 -6.76
C GLY A 285 10.78 3.17 -7.85
N ASP A 286 11.20 4.43 -7.88
CA ASP A 286 12.26 4.89 -8.79
C ASP A 286 13.64 4.33 -8.39
N LEU A 287 13.93 4.26 -7.10
CA LEU A 287 15.15 3.64 -6.60
C LEU A 287 15.21 2.15 -6.96
N LEU A 288 14.12 1.40 -6.80
CA LEU A 288 14.02 -0.01 -7.19
C LEU A 288 14.41 -0.23 -8.65
N ARG A 289 13.89 0.60 -9.57
CA ARG A 289 14.22 0.52 -11.00
C ARG A 289 15.70 0.79 -11.26
N GLU A 290 16.28 1.76 -10.58
CA GLU A 290 17.72 2.07 -10.71
C GLU A 290 18.59 0.92 -10.19
N MET A 291 18.26 0.37 -9.02
CA MET A 291 18.92 -0.77 -8.41
C MET A 291 18.89 -2.00 -9.34
N GLN A 292 17.74 -2.27 -9.97
CA GLN A 292 17.59 -3.34 -10.98
C GLN A 292 18.47 -3.11 -12.22
N GLN A 293 18.51 -1.88 -12.74
CA GLN A 293 19.32 -1.54 -13.93
C GLN A 293 20.82 -1.63 -13.65
N GLN A 294 21.26 -1.10 -12.51
CA GLN A 294 22.66 -1.08 -12.10
C GLN A 294 23.12 -2.41 -11.49
N ARG A 295 22.20 -3.35 -11.23
CA ARG A 295 22.45 -4.59 -10.48
C ARG A 295 23.10 -4.34 -9.12
N ASN A 296 22.69 -3.24 -8.49
CA ASN A 296 23.12 -2.88 -7.15
C ASN A 296 21.97 -3.16 -6.17
N HIS A 297 22.28 -3.79 -5.04
CA HIS A 297 21.30 -4.27 -4.08
C HIS A 297 21.32 -3.47 -2.76
N VAL A 298 22.18 -2.45 -2.65
CA VAL A 298 22.29 -1.60 -1.45
C VAL A 298 22.67 -0.18 -1.83
N ALA A 299 22.03 0.80 -1.21
CA ALA A 299 22.37 2.20 -1.35
C ALA A 299 22.44 2.88 0.02
N VAL A 300 23.36 3.83 0.16
CA VAL A 300 23.47 4.70 1.32
C VAL A 300 22.55 5.89 1.12
N VAL A 301 21.69 6.15 2.09
CA VAL A 301 20.75 7.25 2.06
C VAL A 301 21.40 8.47 2.70
N ILE A 302 21.39 9.60 1.99
CA ILE A 302 21.92 10.88 2.49
C ILE A 302 20.79 11.85 2.83
N ASP A 303 20.97 12.58 3.93
CA ASP A 303 20.09 13.66 4.33
C ASP A 303 20.41 14.98 3.59
N GLU A 304 19.63 16.02 3.88
CA GLU A 304 19.82 17.36 3.32
C GLU A 304 21.13 18.06 3.75
N TYR A 305 21.76 17.58 4.82
CA TYR A 305 23.02 18.10 5.35
C TYR A 305 24.24 17.35 4.79
N GLY A 306 24.01 16.31 3.99
CA GLY A 306 25.04 15.46 3.41
C GLY A 306 25.57 14.36 4.35
N GLY A 307 24.92 14.17 5.50
CA GLY A 307 25.19 13.06 6.42
C GLY A 307 24.50 11.77 5.97
N THR A 308 24.95 10.64 6.51
CA THR A 308 24.27 9.35 6.29
C THR A 308 23.00 9.29 7.13
N ALA A 309 21.84 9.30 6.46
CA ALA A 309 20.54 9.11 7.10
C ALA A 309 20.27 7.62 7.42
N GLY A 310 20.79 6.72 6.58
CA GLY A 310 20.53 5.29 6.69
C GLY A 310 21.02 4.49 5.49
N ILE A 311 20.56 3.26 5.38
CA ILE A 311 20.81 2.37 4.22
C ILE A 311 19.50 1.76 3.77
N VAL A 312 19.37 1.58 2.46
CA VAL A 312 18.23 0.90 1.87
C VAL A 312 18.72 -0.23 0.98
N THR A 313 18.08 -1.40 1.10
CA THR A 313 18.35 -2.56 0.25
C THR A 313 17.21 -2.81 -0.73
N ILE A 314 17.46 -3.61 -1.77
CA ILE A 314 16.38 -3.98 -2.69
C ILE A 314 15.35 -4.85 -1.97
N GLU A 315 15.80 -5.63 -0.99
CA GLU A 315 14.99 -6.49 -0.17
C GLU A 315 13.99 -5.68 0.66
N ASP A 316 14.42 -4.57 1.28
CA ASP A 316 13.53 -3.68 2.06
C ASP A 316 12.44 -3.04 1.18
N ILE A 317 12.80 -2.62 -0.04
CA ILE A 317 11.83 -2.03 -0.98
C ILE A 317 10.80 -3.06 -1.47
N LEU A 318 11.22 -4.33 -1.63
CA LEU A 318 10.31 -5.41 -2.02
C LEU A 318 9.40 -5.84 -0.87
N GLU A 319 9.87 -5.75 0.37
CA GLU A 319 9.09 -6.04 1.59
C GLU A 319 7.85 -5.15 1.69
N GLU A 320 7.92 -3.89 1.25
CA GLU A 320 6.73 -3.01 1.18
C GLU A 320 5.65 -3.54 0.23
N ILE A 321 6.03 -4.25 -0.84
CA ILE A 321 5.08 -4.83 -1.79
C ILE A 321 4.53 -6.15 -1.27
N VAL A 322 5.42 -7.04 -0.83
CA VAL A 322 5.10 -8.44 -0.54
C VAL A 322 4.64 -8.63 0.90
N GLY A 323 4.95 -7.69 1.80
CA GLY A 323 4.83 -7.87 3.24
C GLY A 323 6.03 -8.62 3.83
N GLU A 324 5.98 -8.92 5.13
CA GLU A 324 6.98 -9.79 5.76
C GLU A 324 6.93 -11.17 5.09
N ILE A 325 8.03 -11.56 4.44
CA ILE A 325 8.15 -12.88 3.82
C ILE A 325 8.39 -13.89 4.94
N THR A 326 7.32 -14.54 5.37
CA THR A 326 7.35 -15.72 6.25
C THR A 326 8.05 -16.84 5.50
N ASP A 327 9.20 -17.31 5.99
CA ASP A 327 9.96 -18.39 5.35
C ASP A 327 9.14 -19.69 5.38
N GLU A 328 9.40 -20.64 4.49
CA GLU A 328 8.76 -21.97 4.48
C GLU A 328 9.10 -22.78 5.75
N TYR A 329 10.08 -22.29 6.53
CA TYR A 329 10.47 -22.78 7.85
C TYR A 329 9.86 -22.00 9.02
N ASP A 330 9.22 -20.85 8.75
CA ASP A 330 8.47 -20.09 9.73
C ASP A 330 7.12 -20.78 9.93
N ARG A 331 7.09 -21.76 10.81
CA ARG A 331 5.82 -22.16 11.43
C ARG A 331 5.36 -20.95 12.23
N GLU A 332 4.15 -20.44 11.94
CA GLU A 332 3.44 -19.57 12.88
C GLU A 332 3.44 -20.27 14.24
N LEU A 333 4.37 -19.85 15.10
CA LEU A 333 4.45 -20.38 16.45
C LEU A 333 3.17 -19.90 17.15
N PRO A 334 2.39 -20.81 17.76
CA PRO A 334 1.25 -20.38 18.55
C PRO A 334 1.72 -19.34 19.57
N PRO A 335 0.92 -18.28 19.84
CA PRO A 335 1.33 -17.17 20.68
C PRO A 335 1.79 -17.60 22.09
N VAL A 336 1.34 -18.79 22.52
CA VAL A 336 1.72 -19.49 23.74
C VAL A 336 1.89 -20.98 23.43
N GLU A 337 3.03 -21.55 23.79
CA GLU A 337 3.30 -22.99 23.80
C GLU A 337 3.60 -23.42 25.25
N GLU A 338 2.74 -24.26 25.84
CA GLU A 338 2.96 -24.81 27.18
C GLU A 338 4.03 -25.91 27.13
N LEU A 339 5.10 -25.75 27.90
CA LEU A 339 6.23 -26.70 27.98
C LEU A 339 6.14 -27.64 29.19
N GLY A 340 5.12 -27.47 30.03
CA GLY A 340 4.89 -28.24 31.26
C GLY A 340 5.59 -27.63 32.48
N GLU A 341 5.19 -28.08 33.67
CA GLU A 341 5.70 -27.59 34.97
C GLU A 341 5.52 -26.07 35.18
N GLY A 342 4.48 -25.48 34.57
CA GLY A 342 4.22 -24.04 34.63
C GLY A 342 5.13 -23.21 33.72
N ARG A 343 5.97 -23.82 32.88
CA ARG A 343 6.81 -23.11 31.90
C ARG A 343 6.07 -22.94 30.58
N CYS A 344 6.17 -21.76 30.00
CA CYS A 344 5.55 -21.42 28.72
C CYS A 344 6.57 -20.73 27.82
N ARG A 345 6.53 -21.06 26.53
CA ARG A 345 7.17 -20.27 25.48
C ARG A 345 6.12 -19.34 24.90
N VAL A 346 6.37 -18.04 24.90
CA VAL A 346 5.44 -17.03 24.39
C VAL A 346 6.11 -16.21 23.30
N THR A 347 5.32 -15.62 22.43
CA THR A 347 5.86 -14.63 21.47
C THR A 347 6.24 -13.34 22.19
N ALA A 348 7.32 -12.68 21.76
CA ALA A 348 7.76 -11.42 22.36
C ALA A 348 6.74 -10.28 22.17
N ARG A 349 5.80 -10.42 21.23
CA ARG A 349 4.68 -9.50 20.99
C ARG A 349 3.47 -9.78 21.88
N LEU A 350 3.47 -10.85 22.68
CA LEU A 350 2.38 -11.12 23.61
C LEU A 350 2.20 -9.94 24.57
N ASP A 351 0.96 -9.56 24.80
CA ASP A 351 0.59 -8.50 25.74
C ASP A 351 0.94 -8.92 27.18
N ILE A 352 1.41 -7.98 28.00
CA ILE A 352 1.79 -8.26 29.40
C ILE A 352 0.56 -8.67 30.22
N GLY A 353 -0.62 -8.12 29.93
CA GLY A 353 -1.87 -8.52 30.56
C GLY A 353 -2.24 -9.97 30.24
N ASP A 354 -2.02 -10.41 29.00
CA ASP A 354 -2.23 -11.81 28.60
C ASP A 354 -1.19 -12.74 29.25
N LEU A 355 0.07 -12.29 29.38
CA LEU A 355 1.08 -13.00 30.16
C LEU A 355 0.65 -13.17 31.62
N GLY A 356 0.08 -12.13 32.23
CA GLY A 356 -0.42 -12.18 33.60
C GLY A 356 -1.54 -13.20 33.79
N GLN A 357 -2.47 -13.28 32.84
CA GLN A 357 -3.57 -14.25 32.84
C GLN A 357 -3.05 -15.70 32.82
N LEU A 358 -2.00 -16.00 32.05
CA LEU A 358 -1.37 -17.34 31.99
C LEU A 358 -0.87 -17.80 33.36
N TYR A 359 -0.43 -16.87 34.21
CA TYR A 359 0.08 -17.15 35.56
C TYR A 359 -0.94 -16.84 36.66
N GLY A 360 -2.21 -16.59 36.31
CA GLY A 360 -3.32 -16.44 37.24
C GLY A 360 -3.45 -15.07 37.90
N LEU A 361 -2.92 -14.00 37.28
CA LEU A 361 -3.10 -12.63 37.74
C LEU A 361 -4.36 -12.00 37.12
N GLU A 362 -5.14 -11.29 37.94
CA GLU A 362 -6.31 -10.52 37.47
C GLU A 362 -5.92 -9.21 36.76
N SER A 363 -4.74 -8.66 37.08
CA SER A 363 -4.16 -7.48 36.44
C SER A 363 -2.64 -7.54 36.51
N PHE A 364 -1.98 -7.54 35.35
CA PHE A 364 -0.54 -7.38 35.21
C PHE A 364 -0.28 -6.33 34.14
N ASP A 365 0.28 -5.20 34.55
CA ASP A 365 0.46 -4.03 33.69
C ASP A 365 1.73 -3.29 34.13
N ASP A 366 2.37 -2.59 33.20
CA ASP A 366 3.58 -1.80 33.43
C ASP A 366 3.43 -0.43 32.75
N GLU A 367 3.82 0.64 33.44
CA GLU A 367 3.61 2.02 32.95
C GLU A 367 4.42 2.36 31.69
N ASP A 368 5.51 1.64 31.42
CA ASP A 368 6.45 1.97 30.34
C ASP A 368 6.43 0.98 29.16
N VAL A 369 5.83 -0.21 29.33
CA VAL A 369 5.89 -1.29 28.34
C VAL A 369 4.59 -2.08 28.28
N GLU A 370 4.18 -2.48 27.07
CA GLU A 370 2.92 -3.20 26.83
C GLU A 370 3.13 -4.69 26.45
N THR A 371 4.35 -5.08 26.09
CA THR A 371 4.66 -6.42 25.54
C THR A 371 5.69 -7.19 26.37
N VAL A 372 5.65 -8.53 26.32
CA VAL A 372 6.62 -9.40 27.01
C VAL A 372 8.07 -9.11 26.59
N GLY A 373 8.29 -8.81 25.30
CA GLY A 373 9.59 -8.40 24.79
C GLY A 373 10.04 -7.04 25.35
N GLY A 374 9.11 -6.09 25.46
CA GLY A 374 9.35 -4.80 26.12
C GLY A 374 9.69 -4.96 27.59
N LEU A 375 8.96 -5.81 28.31
CA LEU A 375 9.20 -6.14 29.72
C LEU A 375 10.59 -6.72 29.95
N LEU A 376 11.03 -7.66 29.10
CA LEU A 376 12.38 -8.22 29.17
C LEU A 376 13.45 -7.17 28.85
N ALA A 377 13.22 -6.29 27.86
CA ALA A 377 14.15 -5.22 27.51
C ALA A 377 14.29 -4.19 28.65
N LYS A 378 13.18 -3.83 29.30
CA LYS A 378 13.14 -2.95 30.47
C LYS A 378 13.94 -3.55 31.62
N ALA A 379 13.70 -4.83 31.95
CA ALA A 379 14.43 -5.52 33.01
C ALA A 379 15.94 -5.68 32.71
N LEU A 380 16.33 -5.83 31.44
CA LEU A 380 17.75 -5.91 31.04
C LEU A 380 18.44 -4.54 30.87
N GLY A 381 17.67 -3.44 30.81
CA GLY A 381 18.18 -2.10 30.46
C GLY A 381 18.77 -1.99 29.06
N ARG A 382 18.49 -2.94 28.16
CA ARG A 382 19.02 -3.01 26.78
C ARG A 382 18.19 -3.94 25.91
N VAL A 383 18.36 -3.85 24.59
CA VAL A 383 17.71 -4.76 23.63
C VAL A 383 18.16 -6.22 23.92
N PRO A 384 17.22 -7.16 24.17
CA PRO A 384 17.54 -8.54 24.47
C PRO A 384 18.14 -9.23 23.24
N ILE A 385 19.19 -10.02 23.47
CA ILE A 385 19.75 -10.96 22.49
C ILE A 385 19.36 -12.38 22.89
N ALA A 386 19.35 -13.32 21.94
CA ALA A 386 19.10 -14.72 22.24
C ALA A 386 19.98 -15.23 23.38
N GLY A 387 19.35 -15.91 24.35
CA GLY A 387 19.98 -16.41 25.57
C GLY A 387 20.11 -15.39 26.71
N ALA A 388 19.77 -14.11 26.50
CA ALA A 388 19.68 -13.14 27.59
C ALA A 388 18.39 -13.37 28.39
N GLY A 389 18.48 -13.30 29.71
CA GLY A 389 17.32 -13.40 30.58
C GLY A 389 17.38 -12.48 31.78
N ALA A 390 16.22 -12.14 32.30
CA ALA A 390 16.04 -11.30 33.49
C ALA A 390 14.91 -11.84 34.35
N VAL A 391 14.92 -11.50 35.63
CA VAL A 391 13.85 -11.84 36.57
C VAL A 391 12.93 -10.64 36.72
N VAL A 392 11.63 -10.87 36.57
CA VAL A 392 10.61 -9.82 36.71
C VAL A 392 9.71 -10.17 37.89
N PRO A 393 9.54 -9.27 38.87
CA PRO A 393 8.62 -9.48 39.98
C PRO A 393 7.16 -9.37 39.51
N LEU A 394 6.31 -10.24 40.03
CA LEU A 394 4.86 -10.20 39.84
C LEU A 394 4.20 -9.42 40.99
N PRO A 395 3.03 -8.78 40.79
CA PRO A 395 2.30 -8.03 41.81
C PRO A 395 1.92 -8.82 43.07
N ASP A 396 1.85 -10.15 42.98
CA ASP A 396 1.50 -11.06 44.07
C ASP A 396 2.72 -11.58 44.87
N GLY A 397 3.92 -11.07 44.57
CA GLY A 397 5.17 -11.42 45.24
C GLY A 397 5.86 -12.67 44.68
N ARG A 398 5.36 -13.26 43.59
CA ARG A 398 6.09 -14.29 42.82
C ARG A 398 7.07 -13.63 41.83
N GLY A 399 7.96 -14.41 41.22
CA GLY A 399 8.85 -13.92 40.15
C GLY A 399 8.71 -14.77 38.89
N LEU A 400 8.91 -14.16 37.72
CA LEU A 400 9.07 -14.85 36.44
C LEU A 400 10.51 -14.65 35.95
N ARG A 401 11.16 -15.74 35.54
CA ARG A 401 12.38 -15.68 34.74
C ARG A 401 11.99 -15.63 33.28
N LEU A 402 12.28 -14.50 32.62
CA LEU A 402 12.12 -14.31 31.18
C LEU A 402 13.47 -14.59 30.52
N THR A 403 13.51 -15.50 29.54
CA THR A 403 14.72 -15.78 28.75
C THR A 403 14.40 -15.62 27.27
N ALA A 404 15.11 -14.73 26.58
CA ALA A 404 15.00 -14.56 25.14
C ALA A 404 15.44 -15.85 24.43
N GLU A 405 14.54 -16.44 23.65
CA GLU A 405 14.85 -17.57 22.78
C GLU A 405 14.96 -17.07 21.33
N ASP A 406 15.86 -17.69 20.56
CA ASP A 406 16.03 -17.37 19.15
C ASP A 406 14.91 -18.01 18.33
N SER A 407 14.27 -17.23 17.47
CA SER A 407 13.49 -17.77 16.36
C SER A 407 14.31 -17.60 15.09
N ALA A 408 14.41 -18.66 14.30
CA ALA A 408 15.11 -18.67 13.02
C ALA A 408 14.60 -17.55 12.09
N GLY A 409 15.23 -16.38 12.13
CA GLY A 409 14.79 -15.21 11.38
C GLY A 409 15.91 -14.21 11.17
N ARG A 410 15.90 -13.54 10.01
CA ARG A 410 17.03 -12.77 9.47
C ARG A 410 17.35 -11.45 10.18
N ARG A 411 16.63 -11.09 11.24
CA ARG A 411 16.67 -9.77 11.88
C ARG A 411 17.13 -9.75 13.35
N ASN A 412 17.58 -10.86 13.94
CA ASN A 412 17.98 -10.92 15.37
C ASN A 412 16.94 -10.27 16.31
N LYS A 413 15.66 -10.27 15.92
CA LYS A 413 14.56 -9.88 16.80
C LYS A 413 14.22 -11.13 17.61
N VAL A 414 14.26 -11.02 18.94
CA VAL A 414 13.75 -12.07 19.83
C VAL A 414 12.27 -12.24 19.49
N ALA A 415 11.88 -13.32 18.79
CA ALA A 415 10.47 -13.54 18.51
C ALA A 415 9.78 -14.35 19.60
N THR A 416 10.53 -15.12 20.39
CA THR A 416 9.99 -15.91 21.50
C THR A 416 10.74 -15.68 22.81
N VAL A 417 10.02 -15.71 23.92
CA VAL A 417 10.54 -15.61 25.27
C VAL A 417 10.10 -16.86 26.04
N LEU A 418 11.05 -17.58 26.61
CA LEU A 418 10.80 -18.63 27.58
C LEU A 418 10.48 -17.98 28.93
N VAL A 419 9.34 -18.34 29.50
CA VAL A 419 8.86 -17.83 30.78
C VAL A 419 8.83 -18.98 31.77
N GLU A 420 9.53 -18.83 32.88
CA GLU A 420 9.61 -19.82 33.95
C GLU A 420 9.19 -19.20 35.30
N PRO A 421 8.28 -19.83 36.06
CA PRO A 421 7.95 -19.37 37.40
C PRO A 421 9.10 -19.65 38.37
N LEU A 422 9.37 -18.69 39.26
CA LEU A 422 10.33 -18.83 40.36
C LEU A 422 9.59 -19.15 41.65
N ASP A 423 10.06 -20.17 42.39
CA ASP A 423 9.61 -20.41 43.75
C ASP A 423 10.09 -19.29 44.68
N GLN A 424 9.32 -19.00 45.75
CA GLN A 424 9.58 -17.91 46.70
C GLN A 424 10.98 -17.94 47.35
N HIS A 425 11.67 -19.09 47.33
CA HIS A 425 13.06 -19.22 47.80
C HIS A 425 14.09 -18.75 46.75
N GLU A 426 13.87 -19.01 45.45
CA GLU A 426 14.79 -18.64 44.38
C GLU A 426 14.67 -17.16 43.99
N ALA A 427 13.48 -16.58 44.12
CA ALA A 427 13.26 -15.15 43.90
C ALA A 427 14.04 -14.27 44.89
N ALA A 428 14.18 -14.71 46.15
CA ALA A 428 14.94 -14.00 47.17
C ALA A 428 16.46 -14.06 46.94
N GLU A 429 16.98 -15.18 46.43
CA GLU A 429 18.40 -15.31 46.07
C GLU A 429 18.76 -14.54 44.78
N ALA A 430 17.85 -14.48 43.81
CA ALA A 430 18.09 -13.77 42.55
C ALA A 430 18.11 -12.24 42.73
N VAL A 431 17.20 -11.69 43.54
CA VAL A 431 17.17 -10.25 43.87
C VAL A 431 18.41 -9.86 44.69
N ALA A 432 18.86 -10.70 45.63
CA ALA A 432 20.09 -10.47 46.37
C ALA A 432 21.35 -10.48 45.49
N ALA A 433 21.38 -11.30 44.43
CA ALA A 433 22.48 -11.36 43.48
C ALA A 433 22.53 -10.18 42.48
N GLU A 434 21.39 -9.50 42.25
CA GLU A 434 21.33 -8.26 41.47
C GLU A 434 21.71 -7.03 42.31
N GLU A 435 21.31 -6.95 43.58
CA GLU A 435 21.74 -5.88 44.49
C GLU A 435 23.27 -5.91 44.74
N GLU A 436 23.89 -7.09 44.87
CA GLU A 436 25.36 -7.20 44.98
C GLU A 436 26.11 -6.76 43.70
N ARG A 437 25.44 -6.74 42.53
CA ARG A 437 26.02 -6.27 41.26
C ARG A 437 25.91 -4.76 41.05
N GLU A 438 24.92 -4.10 41.65
CA GLU A 438 24.83 -2.64 41.64
C GLU A 438 25.84 -1.99 42.61
N ASP A 439 26.17 -2.64 43.72
CA ASP A 439 27.12 -2.13 44.73
C ASP A 439 28.62 -2.28 44.32
N THR A 440 28.92 -2.84 43.15
CA THR A 440 30.30 -3.05 42.65
C THR A 440 30.73 -2.13 41.50
N TRP A 441 30.03 -1.02 41.25
CA TRP A 441 30.44 0.01 40.27
C TRP A 441 30.84 1.34 40.88
#